data_AF-A0A318NDT1-F1
#
_entry.id   AF-A0A318NDT1-F1
#
_cell.length_a   1.000
_cell.length_b   1.000
_cell.length_c   1.000
_cell.angle_alpha   90.00
_cell.angle_beta   90.00
_cell.angle_gamma   90.00
#
_symmetry.space_group_name_H-M   'P 1'
#
loop_
_entity.id
_entity.type
_entity.pdbx_description
1 polymer ?
#
loop_
_entity_poly.entity_id
_entity_poly.type
_entity_poly.pdbx_seq_one_letter_code
_entity_poly.pdbx_strand_id
1 'polypeptide(L)'
;MGVRSWIEGWPVYRQLTGTDPLGRGAAAKSAGSRALTARTEDADSVARSVCPYCAVGCGQRVFVKDGQVSQIEGDPDSPISRGRLCPKGSASKSLVTSPLRQTKVRYRRPY
;
A
#
# COMPACT_ATOMS: atom_id res chain seq x y z
N MET A 1 29.48 -11.85 10.59
CA MET A 1 28.42 -12.87 10.48
C MET A 1 29.00 -14.19 10.97
N GLY A 2 28.54 -14.70 12.11
CA GLY A 2 29.11 -15.91 12.73
C GLY A 2 28.49 -17.19 12.18
N VAL A 3 29.21 -18.30 12.19
CA VAL A 3 28.75 -19.63 11.74
C VAL A 3 27.39 -20.00 12.37
N ARG A 4 27.20 -19.69 13.65
CA ARG A 4 25.93 -19.90 14.36
C ARG A 4 24.74 -19.16 13.72
N SER A 5 24.90 -17.87 13.43
CA SER A 5 23.85 -17.05 12.79
C SER A 5 23.51 -17.53 11.38
N TRP A 6 24.46 -18.13 10.68
CA TRP A 6 24.24 -18.74 9.36
C TRP A 6 23.41 -20.04 9.47
N ILE A 7 23.72 -20.91 10.43
CA ILE A 7 22.97 -22.15 10.71
C ILE A 7 21.55 -21.83 11.18
N GLU A 8 21.37 -20.92 12.14
CA GLU A 8 20.06 -20.48 12.64
C GLU A 8 19.23 -19.79 11.53
N GLY A 9 19.93 -19.17 10.56
CA GLY A 9 19.33 -18.61 9.35
C GLY A 9 18.91 -19.64 8.31
N TRP A 10 19.33 -20.91 8.41
CA TRP A 10 19.05 -21.91 7.40
C TRP A 10 17.63 -22.47 7.51
N PRO A 11 16.79 -22.42 6.45
CA PRO A 11 15.39 -22.87 6.52
C PRO A 11 15.23 -24.33 6.93
N VAL A 12 16.12 -25.23 6.51
CA VAL A 12 16.08 -26.65 6.88
C VAL A 12 16.30 -26.84 8.38
N TYR A 13 17.29 -26.16 8.95
CA TYR A 13 17.54 -26.20 10.38
C TYR A 13 16.33 -25.68 11.18
N ARG A 14 15.71 -24.60 10.72
CA ARG A 14 14.49 -24.04 11.34
C ARG A 14 13.27 -24.95 11.24
N GLN A 15 13.15 -25.76 10.19
CA GLN A 15 12.07 -26.76 10.08
C GLN A 15 12.28 -27.92 11.05
N LEU A 16 13.53 -28.39 11.19
CA LEU A 16 13.86 -29.52 12.06
C LEU A 16 13.83 -29.17 13.56
N THR A 17 14.15 -27.93 13.91
CA THR A 17 14.28 -27.49 15.31
C THR A 17 13.15 -26.57 15.80
N GLY A 18 12.32 -26.06 14.89
CA GLY A 18 11.27 -25.09 15.16
C GLY A 18 9.85 -25.66 15.13
N THR A 19 8.87 -24.77 15.19
CA THR A 19 7.43 -25.09 15.22
C THR A 19 6.78 -25.21 13.83
N ASP A 20 7.57 -25.15 12.75
CA ASP A 20 7.09 -25.19 11.36
C ASP A 20 7.76 -26.34 10.58
N PRO A 21 7.45 -27.60 10.93
CA PRO A 21 8.08 -28.78 10.31
C PRO A 21 7.68 -28.96 8.84
N LEU A 22 6.56 -28.37 8.41
CA LEU A 22 6.12 -28.40 7.01
C LEU A 22 6.79 -27.31 6.17
N GLY A 23 7.50 -26.36 6.79
CA GLY A 23 8.18 -25.25 6.11
C GLY A 23 7.21 -24.31 5.37
N ARG A 24 5.96 -24.18 5.83
CA ARG A 24 4.93 -23.38 5.15
C ARG A 24 4.70 -22.01 5.80
N GLY A 25 5.43 -21.68 6.86
CA GLY A 25 5.28 -20.44 7.60
C GLY A 25 6.62 -19.86 8.03
N ALA A 26 6.86 -19.85 9.34
CA ALA A 26 7.98 -19.12 9.95
C ALA A 26 9.37 -19.63 9.50
N ALA A 27 9.52 -20.93 9.22
CA ALA A 27 10.82 -21.50 8.86
C ALA A 27 11.24 -21.13 7.43
N ALA A 28 10.27 -20.97 6.51
CA ALA A 28 10.50 -20.53 5.14
C ALA A 28 10.52 -19.00 4.97
N LYS A 29 10.08 -18.23 5.98
CA LYS A 29 10.04 -16.76 5.90
C LYS A 29 11.45 -16.18 5.90
N SER A 30 11.76 -15.38 4.88
CA SER A 30 13.02 -14.64 4.78
C SER A 30 13.06 -13.49 5.78
N ALA A 31 14.25 -12.95 6.05
CA ALA A 31 14.39 -11.73 6.85
C ALA A 31 13.63 -10.55 6.20
N GLY A 32 13.72 -10.39 4.88
CA GLY A 32 12.98 -9.37 4.14
C GLY A 32 11.47 -9.51 4.29
N SER A 33 10.93 -10.71 4.11
CA SER A 33 9.50 -10.97 4.29
C SER A 33 9.02 -10.72 5.71
N ARG A 34 9.87 -10.90 6.73
CA ARG A 34 9.55 -10.55 8.13
C ARG A 34 9.51 -9.05 8.39
N ALA A 35 10.33 -8.29 7.68
CA ALA A 35 10.40 -6.84 7.82
C ALA A 35 9.35 -6.08 6.99
N LEU A 36 8.59 -6.76 6.11
CA LEU A 36 7.52 -6.12 5.35
C LEU A 36 6.39 -5.68 6.27
N THR A 37 6.07 -4.39 6.20
CA THR A 37 4.97 -3.70 6.88
C THR A 37 3.91 -3.24 5.88
N ALA A 38 2.75 -2.80 6.36
CA ALA A 38 1.73 -2.27 5.47
C ALA A 38 2.19 -0.92 4.88
N ARG A 39 1.90 -0.67 3.61
CA ARG A 39 2.26 0.60 2.92
C ARG A 39 1.58 1.85 3.50
N THR A 40 0.66 1.65 4.43
CA THR A 40 -0.14 2.67 5.11
C THR A 40 0.29 2.87 6.55
N GLU A 41 1.22 2.06 7.06
CA GLU A 41 1.61 2.03 8.48
C GLU A 41 2.35 3.30 8.92
N ASP A 42 3.09 3.92 8.00
CA ASP A 42 3.92 5.09 8.23
C ASP A 42 3.26 6.42 7.84
N ALA A 43 1.93 6.44 7.67
CA ALA A 43 1.19 7.64 7.35
C ALA A 43 1.00 8.55 8.59
N ASP A 44 1.24 9.85 8.43
CA ASP A 44 1.06 10.86 9.48
C ASP A 44 -0.41 11.15 9.75
N SER A 45 -1.25 11.04 8.71
CA SER A 45 -2.69 11.28 8.81
C SER A 45 -3.47 10.55 7.72
N VAL A 46 -4.79 10.43 7.94
CA VAL A 46 -5.71 9.80 7.00
C VAL A 46 -6.92 10.70 6.80
N ALA A 47 -7.16 11.13 5.57
CA ALA A 47 -8.36 11.87 5.18
C ALA A 47 -9.40 10.92 4.58
N ARG A 48 -10.68 11.12 4.90
CA ARG A 48 -11.79 10.45 4.20
C ARG A 48 -12.18 11.26 2.97
N SER A 49 -12.42 10.58 1.85
CA SER A 49 -12.80 11.19 0.58
C SER A 49 -13.75 10.28 -0.20
N VAL A 50 -14.20 10.75 -1.36
CA VAL A 50 -15.03 10.00 -2.31
C VAL A 50 -14.28 9.87 -3.63
N CYS A 51 -14.31 8.66 -4.20
CA CYS A 51 -13.69 8.37 -5.49
C CYS A 51 -14.27 9.26 -6.60
N PRO A 52 -13.44 10.02 -7.33
CA PRO A 52 -13.92 11.02 -8.30
C PRO A 52 -14.20 10.46 -9.70
N TYR A 53 -14.15 9.14 -9.90
CA TYR A 53 -14.20 8.55 -11.24
C TYR A 53 -15.61 8.35 -11.80
N CYS A 54 -16.35 7.36 -11.30
CA CYS A 54 -17.69 7.04 -11.79
C CYS A 54 -18.75 7.39 -10.75
N ALA A 55 -20.02 7.38 -11.17
CA ALA A 55 -21.16 7.76 -10.34
C ALA A 55 -21.42 6.86 -9.11
N VAL A 56 -20.67 5.77 -8.94
CA VAL A 56 -20.83 4.87 -7.77
C VAL A 56 -20.48 5.61 -6.48
N GLY A 57 -19.46 6.48 -6.48
CA GLY A 57 -19.10 7.25 -5.29
C GLY A 57 -18.52 6.40 -4.15
N CYS A 58 -17.64 5.43 -4.46
CA CYS A 58 -16.97 4.63 -3.44
C CYS A 58 -16.22 5.51 -2.42
N GLY A 59 -16.34 5.20 -1.13
CA GLY A 59 -15.57 5.89 -0.08
C GLY A 59 -14.08 5.50 -0.12
N GLN A 60 -13.22 6.45 0.19
CA GLN A 60 -11.75 6.30 0.16
C GLN A 60 -11.12 6.82 1.45
N ARG A 61 -10.06 6.13 1.88
CA ARG A 61 -9.10 6.61 2.89
C ARG A 61 -7.82 7.03 2.18
N VAL A 62 -7.48 8.30 2.30
CA VAL A 62 -6.30 8.94 1.69
C VAL A 62 -5.25 9.09 2.76
N PHE A 63 -4.20 8.28 2.67
CA PHE A 63 -3.07 8.29 3.59
C PHE A 63 -2.07 9.36 3.16
N VAL A 64 -1.65 10.19 4.11
CA VAL A 64 -0.76 11.33 3.88
C VAL A 64 0.50 11.15 4.72
N LYS A 65 1.65 11.36 4.10
CA LYS A 65 2.97 11.37 4.73
C LYS A 65 3.78 12.54 4.21
N ASP A 66 4.45 13.27 5.08
CA ASP A 66 5.27 14.45 4.73
C ASP A 66 4.47 15.48 3.90
N GLY A 67 3.18 15.64 4.22
CA GLY A 67 2.25 16.53 3.52
C GLY A 67 1.84 16.07 2.11
N GLN A 68 2.22 14.86 1.67
CA GLN A 68 1.91 14.31 0.36
C GLN A 68 1.06 13.03 0.46
N VAL A 69 0.22 12.78 -0.55
CA VAL A 69 -0.56 11.54 -0.62
C VAL A 69 0.37 10.35 -0.85
N SER A 70 0.52 9.49 0.16
CA SER A 70 1.37 8.30 0.11
C SER A 70 0.63 7.10 -0.46
N GLN A 71 -0.63 6.89 -0.06
CA GLN A 71 -1.45 5.77 -0.51
C GLN A 71 -2.95 6.10 -0.46
N ILE A 72 -3.74 5.39 -1.27
CA ILE A 72 -5.21 5.44 -1.21
C ILE A 72 -5.75 4.01 -1.13
N GLU A 73 -6.61 3.77 -0.14
CA GLU A 73 -7.36 2.52 0.02
C GLU A 73 -8.87 2.81 0.08
N GLY A 74 -9.71 1.78 -0.07
CA GLY A 74 -11.15 1.93 0.11
C GLY A 74 -11.49 2.15 1.58
N ASP A 75 -12.49 2.97 1.87
CA ASP A 75 -12.98 3.15 3.23
C ASP A 75 -13.88 1.98 3.65
N PRO A 76 -13.50 1.15 4.64
CA PRO A 76 -14.35 0.08 5.15
C PRO A 76 -15.71 0.57 5.66
N ASP A 77 -15.77 1.83 6.10
CA ASP A 77 -16.98 2.46 6.63
C ASP A 77 -17.93 2.93 5.51
N SER A 78 -17.52 2.85 4.23
CA SER A 78 -18.35 3.27 3.11
C SER A 78 -19.59 2.37 2.98
N PRO A 79 -20.81 2.93 3.02
CA PRO A 79 -22.03 2.14 2.83
C PRO A 79 -22.15 1.61 1.40
N ILE A 80 -21.45 2.24 0.45
CA ILE A 80 -21.46 1.88 -0.97
C ILE A 80 -20.49 0.73 -1.26
N SER A 81 -19.24 0.84 -0.81
CA SER A 81 -18.16 -0.05 -1.27
C SER A 81 -17.55 -0.92 -0.18
N ARG A 82 -17.78 -0.64 1.11
CA ARG A 82 -17.28 -1.41 2.26
C ARG A 82 -15.79 -1.74 2.16
N GLY A 83 -14.97 -0.74 1.83
CA GLY A 83 -13.52 -0.88 1.73
C GLY A 83 -13.00 -1.34 0.36
N ARG A 84 -13.86 -1.68 -0.59
CA ARG A 84 -13.45 -2.16 -1.91
C ARG A 84 -13.27 -1.00 -2.89
N LEU A 85 -12.26 -1.09 -3.74
CA LEU A 85 -12.06 -0.22 -4.89
C LEU A 85 -11.83 -1.05 -6.15
N CYS A 86 -12.30 -0.55 -7.29
CA CYS A 86 -11.90 -1.05 -8.60
C CYS A 86 -10.51 -0.50 -8.96
N PRO A 87 -9.83 -1.01 -10.01
CA PRO A 87 -8.49 -0.55 -10.39
C PRO A 87 -8.37 0.96 -10.61
N LYS A 88 -9.44 1.61 -11.12
CA LYS A 88 -9.48 3.07 -11.26
C LYS A 88 -9.41 3.76 -9.89
N GLY A 89 -10.25 3.34 -8.94
CA GLY A 89 -10.29 3.90 -7.59
C GLY A 89 -8.96 3.73 -6.86
N SER A 90 -8.36 2.54 -6.93
CA SER A 90 -7.04 2.27 -6.33
C SER A 90 -5.91 3.09 -6.97
N ALA A 91 -6.05 3.47 -8.23
CA ALA A 91 -5.07 4.30 -8.95
C ALA A 91 -5.32 5.82 -8.84
N SER A 92 -6.34 6.26 -8.08
CA SER A 92 -6.72 7.68 -7.98
C SER A 92 -5.63 8.61 -7.45
N LYS A 93 -4.61 8.08 -6.75
CA LYS A 93 -3.41 8.83 -6.31
C LYS A 93 -2.75 9.56 -7.49
N SER A 94 -2.70 8.93 -8.66
CA SER A 94 -2.07 9.50 -9.86
C SER A 94 -2.74 10.79 -10.35
N LEU A 95 -3.98 11.08 -9.96
CA LEU A 95 -4.65 12.34 -10.31
C LEU A 95 -3.93 13.55 -9.72
N VAL A 96 -3.34 13.41 -8.54
CA VAL A 96 -2.66 14.52 -7.85
C VAL A 96 -1.15 14.47 -7.98
N THR A 97 -0.57 13.29 -8.21
CA THR A 97 0.89 13.07 -8.30
C THR A 97 1.43 12.91 -9.72
N SER A 98 0.59 12.87 -10.75
CA SER A 98 1.06 12.68 -12.13
C SER A 98 1.98 13.82 -12.59
N PRO A 99 3.12 13.52 -13.24
CA PRO A 99 4.02 14.53 -13.79
C PRO A 99 3.39 15.33 -14.94
N LEU A 100 2.28 14.83 -15.52
CA LEU A 100 1.55 15.49 -16.61
C LEU A 100 0.46 16.45 -16.11
N ARG A 101 0.26 16.56 -14.79
CA ARG A 101 -0.79 17.40 -14.19
C ARG A 101 -0.56 18.87 -14.56
N GLN A 102 -1.58 19.51 -15.13
CA GLN A 102 -1.52 20.93 -15.46
C GLN A 102 -1.70 21.77 -14.19
N THR A 103 -0.68 22.55 -13.86
CA THR A 103 -0.68 23.46 -12.69
C THR A 103 -0.79 24.93 -13.09
N LYS A 104 -0.85 25.22 -14.40
CA LYS A 104 -0.96 26.57 -14.96
C LYS A 104 -2.12 26.63 -15.95
N VAL A 105 -2.82 27.75 -15.94
CA VAL A 105 -3.87 28.04 -16.92
C VAL A 105 -3.25 28.14 -18.32
N ARG A 106 -3.89 27.54 -19.32
CA ARG A 106 -3.47 27.62 -20.73
C ARG A 106 -4.42 28.54 -21.49
N TYR A 107 -3.87 29.46 -22.27
CA TYR A 107 -4.62 30.37 -23.12
C TYR A 107 -4.44 29.98 -24.59
N ARG A 108 -5.56 29.87 -25.32
CA ARG A 108 -5.55 29.71 -26.77
C ARG A 108 -5.70 31.09 -27.40
N ARG A 109 -4.66 31.58 -28.09
CA ARG A 109 -4.68 32.89 -28.76
C ARG A 109 -5.70 32.90 -29.92
N PRO A 110 -6.44 34.01 -30.13
CA PRO A 110 -7.26 34.24 -31.32
C PRO A 110 -6.40 34.25 -32.59
N TYR A 111 -6.99 33.88 -33.72
CA TYR A 111 -6.36 33.94 -35.04
C TYR A 111 -6.50 35.33 -35.66
#